data_AF-A0A1X1GV85-F1
#
_entry.id   AF-A0A1X1GV85-F1
#
_cell.length_a   1.000
_cell.length_b   1.000
_cell.length_c   1.000
_cell.angle_alpha   90.00
_cell.angle_beta   90.00
_cell.angle_gamma   90.00
#
_symmetry.space_group_name_H-M   'P 1'
#
loop_
_entity.id
_entity.type
_entity.pdbx_description
1 polymer ?
#
loop_
_entity_poly.entity_id
_entity_poly.type
_entity_poly.pdbx_seq_one_letter_code
_entity_poly.pdbx_strand_id
1 'polypeptide(L)' 'ANNWTASFEQQPVSATLGGEAHQYTVKEVGEILNNIQVTGKWYGVGYAGSMKEGFTITNKEKTPWAPMIPPT' A
#
# COMPACT_ATOMS: atom_id res chain seq x y z
N ALA A 1 2.08 3.70 20.39
CA ALA A 1 1.81 3.07 19.08
C ALA A 1 0.41 3.48 18.63
N ASN A 2 0.19 3.73 17.34
CA ASN A 2 -1.07 4.22 16.76
C ASN A 2 -1.95 3.09 16.20
N ASN A 3 -1.78 1.85 16.68
CA ASN A 3 -2.52 0.67 16.18
C ASN A 3 -2.45 0.46 14.65
N TRP A 4 -1.38 0.96 13.99
CA TRP A 4 -1.22 0.88 12.53
C TRP A 4 -2.34 1.55 11.74
N THR A 5 -2.93 2.62 12.28
CA THR A 5 -3.92 3.46 11.60
C THR A 5 -3.46 4.91 11.48
N ALA A 6 -3.91 5.58 10.43
CA ALA A 6 -3.64 7.00 10.18
C ALA A 6 -4.79 7.62 9.38
N SER A 7 -5.01 8.93 9.57
CA SER A 7 -6.03 9.71 8.87
C SER A 7 -5.41 10.95 8.24
N PHE A 8 -5.82 11.25 7.01
CA PHE A 8 -5.51 12.51 6.33
C PHE A 8 -6.78 13.36 6.30
N GLU A 9 -6.86 14.35 7.17
CA GLU A 9 -8.05 15.20 7.32
C GLU A 9 -7.95 16.47 6.48
N GLN A 10 -9.09 17.13 6.29
CA GLN A 10 -9.20 18.44 5.63
C GLN A 10 -8.58 18.47 4.22
N GLN A 11 -8.67 17.36 3.50
CA GLN A 11 -8.24 17.29 2.10
C GLN A 11 -9.22 18.10 1.23
N PRO A 12 -8.73 18.89 0.26
CA PRO A 12 -9.60 19.66 -0.61
C PRO A 12 -10.48 18.73 -1.46
N VAL A 13 -11.77 19.06 -1.56
CA VAL A 13 -12.71 18.29 -2.40
C VAL A 13 -12.36 18.45 -3.88
N SER A 14 -11.97 19.66 -4.30
CA SER A 14 -11.61 19.99 -5.68
C SER A 14 -10.64 21.18 -5.72
N ALA A 15 -10.01 21.41 -6.87
CA ALA A 15 -9.06 22.52 -7.05
C ALA A 15 -9.74 23.91 -7.11
N THR A 16 -11.00 23.95 -7.54
CA THR A 16 -11.80 25.18 -7.68
C THR A 16 -13.21 24.96 -7.14
N LEU A 17 -13.85 26.00 -6.62
CA LEU A 17 -15.22 25.91 -6.11
C LEU A 17 -16.18 25.39 -7.20
N GLY A 18 -16.82 24.25 -6.93
CA GLY A 18 -17.73 23.58 -7.87
C GLY A 18 -17.06 22.77 -8.99
N GLY A 19 -15.73 22.63 -8.97
CA GLY A 19 -14.99 21.78 -9.91
C GLY A 19 -15.07 20.29 -9.59
N GLU A 20 -14.52 19.47 -10.48
CA GLU A 20 -14.46 18.00 -10.35
C GLU A 20 -13.82 17.55 -9.03
N ALA A 21 -14.37 16.50 -8.44
CA ALA A 21 -13.87 15.95 -7.18
C ALA A 21 -12.50 15.27 -7.37
N HIS A 22 -11.59 15.51 -6.44
CA HIS A 22 -10.29 14.83 -6.40
C HIS A 22 -10.46 13.35 -6.05
N GLN A 23 -9.72 12.52 -6.76
CA GLN A 23 -9.60 11.10 -6.47
C GLN A 23 -8.32 10.86 -5.70
N TYR A 24 -8.45 10.55 -4.41
CA TYR A 24 -7.32 10.23 -3.55
C TYR A 24 -7.02 8.74 -3.56
N THR A 25 -5.74 8.39 -3.52
CA THR A 25 -5.23 7.04 -3.34
C THR A 25 -4.09 7.08 -2.32
N VAL A 26 -3.65 5.90 -1.86
CA VAL A 26 -2.49 5.77 -0.97
C VAL A 26 -1.44 4.87 -1.62
N LYS A 27 -0.18 5.12 -1.29
CA LYS A 27 0.94 4.25 -1.65
C LYS A 27 1.96 4.22 -0.52
N GLU A 28 2.48 3.04 -0.23
CA GLU A 28 3.54 2.80 0.73
C GLU A 28 4.87 3.35 0.18
N VAL A 29 5.55 4.16 1.00
CA VAL A 29 6.81 4.80 0.63
C VAL A 29 7.92 3.75 0.61
N GLY A 30 8.73 3.75 -0.45
CA GLY A 30 9.81 2.78 -0.65
C GLY A 30 9.40 1.50 -1.38
N GLU A 31 8.12 1.36 -1.72
CA GLU A 31 7.63 0.26 -2.53
C GLU A 31 8.08 0.37 -4.00
N ILE A 32 8.57 -0.75 -4.55
CA ILE A 32 8.92 -0.94 -5.96
C ILE A 32 8.12 -2.14 -6.49
N LEU A 33 7.29 -1.91 -7.53
CA LEU A 33 6.50 -2.95 -8.20
C LEU A 33 5.65 -3.82 -7.25
N ASN A 34 4.91 -3.21 -6.31
CA ASN A 34 4.14 -3.90 -5.27
C ASN A 34 5.00 -4.76 -4.32
N ASN A 35 6.27 -4.38 -4.12
CA ASN A 35 7.17 -5.02 -3.17
C ASN A 35 7.90 -4.00 -2.31
N ILE A 36 8.13 -4.34 -1.06
CA ILE A 36 8.95 -3.55 -0.14
C ILE A 36 9.87 -4.46 0.67
N GLN A 37 11.08 -3.97 0.94
CA GLN A 37 12.02 -4.64 1.83
C GLN A 37 12.00 -3.94 3.20
N VAL A 38 11.66 -4.68 4.25
CA VAL A 38 11.64 -4.19 5.63
C VAL A 38 12.54 -5.10 6.46
N THR A 39 13.60 -4.54 7.04
CA THR A 39 14.55 -5.28 7.91
C THR A 39 15.08 -6.57 7.26
N GLY A 40 15.46 -6.49 5.99
CA GLY A 40 16.02 -7.61 5.22
C GLY A 40 15.00 -8.64 4.70
N LYS A 41 13.71 -8.49 5.03
CA LYS A 41 12.63 -9.36 4.54
C LYS A 41 11.83 -8.68 3.44
N TRP A 42 11.39 -9.46 2.46
CA TRP A 42 10.56 -8.98 1.35
C TRP A 42 9.08 -9.19 1.63
N TYR A 43 8.28 -8.18 1.32
CA TYR A 43 6.83 -8.21 1.43
C TYR A 43 6.20 -7.81 0.10
N GLY A 44 5.16 -8.53 -0.30
CA GLY A 44 4.24 -8.06 -1.33
C GLY A 44 3.28 -7.05 -0.71
N VAL A 45 3.12 -5.89 -1.34
CA VAL A 45 2.24 -4.82 -0.90
C VAL A 45 0.93 -4.88 -1.68
N GLY A 46 -0.19 -4.83 -0.95
CA GLY A 46 -1.54 -4.81 -1.52
C GLY A 46 -2.36 -3.65 -0.97
N TYR A 47 -3.22 -3.09 -1.82
CA TYR A 47 -4.12 -2.00 -1.47
C TYR A 47 -5.56 -2.41 -1.73
N ALA A 48 -6.43 -2.16 -0.76
CA ALA A 48 -7.86 -2.40 -0.86
C ALA A 48 -8.65 -1.19 -0.33
N GLY A 49 -9.92 -1.10 -0.71
CA GLY A 49 -10.82 -0.03 -0.29
C GLY A 49 -10.83 1.16 -1.23
N SER A 50 -11.34 2.29 -0.73
CA SER A 50 -11.62 3.49 -1.52
C SER A 50 -11.55 4.74 -0.65
N MET A 51 -11.51 5.93 -1.26
CA MET A 51 -11.55 7.20 -0.51
C MET A 51 -12.82 7.36 0.35
N LYS A 52 -13.90 6.65 0.01
CA LYS A 52 -15.17 6.67 0.75
C LYS A 52 -15.18 5.70 1.93
N GLU A 53 -14.60 4.51 1.74
CA GLU A 53 -14.64 3.41 2.72
C GLU A 53 -13.38 3.37 3.59
N GLY A 54 -12.33 4.09 3.21
CA GLY A 54 -10.99 3.99 3.75
C GLY A 54 -10.13 3.01 2.95
N PHE A 55 -8.81 3.12 3.14
CA PHE A 55 -7.83 2.23 2.51
C PHE A 55 -7.23 1.28 3.53
N THR A 56 -7.07 0.01 3.12
CA THR A 56 -6.31 -1.00 3.87
C THR A 56 -5.07 -1.37 3.06
N ILE A 57 -3.90 -1.21 3.67
CA ILE A 57 -2.62 -1.65 3.11
C ILE A 57 -2.24 -2.98 3.77
N THR A 58 -1.87 -3.97 2.97
CA THR A 58 -1.45 -5.30 3.45
C THR A 58 -0.04 -5.61 2.97
N ASN A 59 0.85 -5.95 3.89
CA ASN A 59 2.22 -6.38 3.61
C ASN A 59 2.32 -7.88 3.90
N LYS A 60 2.34 -8.69 2.84
CA LYS A 60 2.45 -10.15 2.97
C LYS A 60 3.89 -10.59 2.78
N GLU A 61 4.51 -11.15 3.81
CA GLU A 61 5.89 -11.66 3.72
C GLU A 61 6.00 -12.68 2.58
N LYS A 62 6.99 -12.48 1.72
CA LYS A 62 7.31 -13.42 0.66
C LYS A 62 8.11 -14.56 1.24
N THR A 63 7.70 -15.79 0.92
CA THR A 63 8.49 -16.97 1.26
C THR A 63 9.82 -16.92 0.51
N PRO A 64 10.95 -17.20 1.19
CA PRO A 64 12.22 -17.40 0.51
C PRO A 64 12.04 -18.43 -0.60
N TRP A 65 12.57 -18.15 -1.79
CA TRP A 65 12.57 -19.15 -2.86
C TRP A 65 13.42 -20.34 -2.42
N ALA A 66 12.84 -21.53 -2.36
CA ALA A 66 13.59 -22.76 -2.15
C ALA A 66 14.27 -23.15 -3.48
N PRO A 67 15.56 -23.50 -3.49
CA PRO A 67 16.22 -24.02 -4.68
C PRO A 67 15.45 -25.20 -5.25
N MET A 68 15.11 -25.15 -6.53
CA MET A 68 14.67 -26.35 -7.24
C MET A 68 15.86 -27.32 -7.30
N ILE A 69 15.68 -28.51 -6.73
CA ILE A 69 16.65 -29.60 -6.87
C ILE A 69 16.56 -30.10 -8.32
N PRO A 70 17.64 -30.08 -9.11
CA PRO A 70 17.61 -30.62 -10.47
C PRO A 70 17.28 -32.12 -10.45
N PRO A 71 16.49 -32.65 -11.40
CA PRO A 71 16.23 -34.08 -11.50
C PRO A 71 17.53 -34.83 -11.83
N THR A 72 17.74 -35.99 -11.18
CA THR A 72 18.85 -36.93 -11.42
C THR A 72 18.61 -37.81 -12.62
#